data_AF-A0A8T7ET83-F1
#
_entry.id   AF-A0A8T7ET83-F1
#
_cell.length_a   1.000
_cell.length_b   1.000
_cell.length_c   1.000
_cell.angle_alpha   90.00
_cell.angle_beta   90.00
_cell.angle_gamma   90.00
#
_symmetry.space_group_name_H-M   'P 1'
#
loop_
_entity.id
_entity.type
_entity.pdbx_description
1 polymer ?
#
loop_
_entity_poly.entity_id
_entity_poly.type
_entity_poly.pdbx_seq_one_letter_code
_entity_poly.pdbx_strand_id
1 'polypeptide(L)'
;MADITLKAYIAHLDDLLGRRSYEEAEAHATQILSRFPRNLQALIRLGKAQIEAGHYNDAEGTFTQVLGMDPRSTDAYVGLKLGGPSAWRRRTGDCAARTRL
;
A
#
# COMPACT_ATOMS: atom_id res chain seq x y z
N MET A 1 -11.78 13.23 -22.27
CA MET A 1 -10.84 12.77 -21.21
C MET A 1 -11.59 11.75 -20.37
N ALA A 2 -11.25 10.47 -20.54
CA ALA A 2 -12.11 9.33 -20.21
C ALA A 2 -12.61 9.35 -18.75
N ASP A 3 -13.93 9.24 -18.63
CA ASP A 3 -14.62 8.75 -17.44
C ASP A 3 -14.30 7.25 -17.34
N ILE A 4 -13.09 6.94 -16.87
CA ILE A 4 -12.68 5.57 -16.62
C ILE A 4 -13.40 5.19 -15.34
N THR A 5 -14.46 4.39 -15.48
CA THR A 5 -15.22 3.88 -14.34
C THR A 5 -14.27 3.26 -13.31
N LEU A 6 -14.54 3.52 -12.02
CA LEU A 6 -13.75 3.01 -10.88
C LEU A 6 -13.44 1.51 -10.99
N LYS A 7 -14.36 0.75 -11.59
CA LYS A 7 -14.22 -0.68 -11.89
C LYS A 7 -13.11 -0.99 -12.89
N ALA A 8 -13.06 -0.27 -14.03
CA ALA A 8 -12.03 -0.49 -15.04
C ALA A 8 -10.63 -0.20 -14.48
N TYR A 9 -10.55 0.76 -13.57
CA TYR A 9 -9.32 1.08 -12.90
C TYR A 9 -8.85 -0.02 -11.92
N ILE A 10 -9.76 -0.55 -11.09
CA ILE A 10 -9.45 -1.68 -10.20
C ILE A 10 -8.98 -2.89 -11.00
N ALA A 11 -9.62 -3.18 -12.14
CA ALA A 11 -9.19 -4.26 -13.02
C ALA A 11 -7.78 -4.05 -13.58
N HIS A 12 -7.42 -2.81 -13.91
CA HIS A 12 -6.07 -2.51 -14.40
C HIS A 12 -4.99 -2.72 -13.32
N LEU A 13 -5.26 -2.31 -12.08
CA LEU A 13 -4.35 -2.57 -10.97
C LEU A 13 -4.20 -4.07 -10.68
N ASP A 14 -5.29 -4.84 -10.77
CA ASP A 14 -5.27 -6.28 -10.57
C ASP A 14 -4.43 -6.99 -11.66
N ASP A 15 -4.52 -6.54 -12.92
CA ASP A 15 -3.66 -7.01 -14.02
C ASP A 15 -2.18 -6.68 -13.78
N LEU A 16 -1.85 -5.46 -13.33
CA LEU A 16 -0.47 -5.07 -13.02
C LEU A 16 0.11 -5.89 -11.85
N LEU A 17 -0.69 -6.13 -10.81
CA LEU A 17 -0.33 -7.01 -9.71
C LEU A 17 -0.10 -8.45 -10.18
N GLY A 18 -0.96 -8.96 -11.08
CA GLY A 18 -0.80 -10.28 -11.69
C GLY A 18 0.48 -10.42 -12.53
N ARG A 19 0.94 -9.32 -13.14
CA ARG A 19 2.19 -9.25 -13.90
C ARG A 19 3.43 -9.05 -13.04
N ARG A 20 3.28 -8.87 -11.73
CA ARG A 20 4.34 -8.45 -10.78
C ARG A 20 4.99 -7.10 -11.13
N SER A 21 4.30 -6.26 -11.89
CA SER A 21 4.75 -4.88 -12.20
C SER A 21 4.30 -3.94 -11.08
N TYR A 22 4.94 -4.04 -9.91
CA TYR A 22 4.51 -3.31 -8.71
C TYR A 22 4.81 -1.80 -8.79
N GLU A 23 5.94 -1.39 -9.38
CA GLU A 23 6.26 0.03 -9.59
C GLU A 23 5.26 0.73 -10.53
N GLU A 24 4.87 0.07 -11.63
CA GLU A 24 3.85 0.59 -12.54
C GLU A 24 2.50 0.68 -11.84
N ALA A 25 2.14 -0.31 -11.01
CA ALA A 25 0.92 -0.28 -10.22
C ALA A 25 0.89 0.92 -9.24
N GLU A 26 2.00 1.24 -8.60
CA GLU A 26 2.12 2.43 -7.73
C GLU A 26 1.99 3.74 -8.52
N ALA A 27 2.65 3.85 -9.67
CA ALA A 27 2.60 5.04 -10.52
C ALA A 27 1.17 5.28 -11.05
N HIS A 28 0.51 4.24 -11.52
CA HIS A 28 -0.89 4.33 -11.92
C HIS A 28 -1.76 4.70 -10.71
N ALA A 29 -1.53 4.11 -9.54
CA ALA A 29 -2.34 4.40 -8.36
C ALA A 29 -2.20 5.79 -7.77
N THR A 30 -1.01 6.37 -7.78
CA THR A 30 -0.82 7.77 -7.42
C THR A 30 -1.51 8.73 -8.40
N GLN A 31 -1.48 8.43 -9.70
CA GLN A 31 -2.19 9.22 -10.71
C GLN A 31 -3.71 9.18 -10.50
N ILE A 32 -4.27 8.04 -10.09
CA ILE A 32 -5.70 7.94 -9.79
C ILE A 32 -6.05 8.60 -8.45
N LEU A 33 -5.22 8.46 -7.41
CA LEU A 33 -5.46 9.11 -6.12
C LEU A 33 -5.50 10.64 -6.25
N SER A 34 -4.77 11.20 -7.21
CA SER A 34 -4.86 12.64 -7.53
C SER A 34 -6.25 13.05 -8.04
N ARG A 35 -6.99 12.13 -8.67
CA ARG A 35 -8.36 12.34 -9.18
C ARG A 35 -9.43 11.92 -8.19
N PHE A 36 -9.17 10.85 -7.44
CA PHE A 36 -10.07 10.25 -6.46
C PHE A 36 -9.33 10.02 -5.13
N PRO A 37 -9.12 11.08 -4.33
CA PRO A 37 -8.31 11.00 -3.11
C PRO A 37 -8.97 10.19 -1.97
N ARG A 38 -10.22 9.74 -2.16
CA ARG A 38 -11.03 9.11 -1.11
C ARG A 38 -11.53 7.71 -1.46
N ASN A 39 -10.86 7.02 -2.39
CA ASN A 39 -11.24 5.67 -2.78
C ASN A 39 -10.49 4.60 -1.97
N LEU A 40 -11.19 3.96 -1.05
CA LEU A 40 -10.66 2.88 -0.20
C LEU A 40 -10.07 1.72 -1.02
N GLN A 41 -10.75 1.32 -2.10
CA GLN A 41 -10.32 0.18 -2.92
C GLN A 41 -8.99 0.44 -3.64
N ALA A 42 -8.78 1.66 -4.13
CA ALA A 42 -7.52 2.05 -4.77
C ALA A 42 -6.37 2.07 -3.77
N LEU A 43 -6.59 2.64 -2.57
CA LEU A 43 -5.59 2.67 -1.51
C LEU A 43 -5.20 1.25 -1.05
N ILE A 44 -6.18 0.35 -0.90
CA ILE A 44 -5.91 -1.05 -0.53
C ILE A 44 -5.05 -1.73 -1.61
N ARG A 45 -5.35 -1.52 -2.89
CA ARG A 45 -4.56 -2.10 -4.00
C ARG A 45 -3.16 -1.50 -4.09
N LEU A 46 -2.99 -0.20 -3.85
CA LEU A 46 -1.69 0.45 -3.76
C LEU A 46 -0.88 -0.08 -2.57
N GLY A 47 -1.48 -0.21 -1.39
CA GLY A 47 -0.80 -0.83 -0.24
C GLY A 47 -0.41 -2.29 -0.48
N LYS A 48 -1.22 -3.07 -1.20
CA LYS A 48 -0.85 -4.43 -1.64
C LYS A 48 0.33 -4.42 -2.62
N ALA A 49 0.33 -3.51 -3.59
CA ALA A 49 1.46 -3.33 -4.51
C ALA A 49 2.75 -2.96 -3.76
N GLN A 50 2.65 -2.06 -2.77
CA GLN A 50 3.78 -1.63 -1.94
C GLN A 50 4.38 -2.77 -1.10
N ILE A 51 3.54 -3.59 -0.48
CA ILE A 51 4.01 -4.78 0.26
C ILE A 51 4.78 -5.71 -0.67
N GLU A 52 4.25 -6.00 -1.85
CA GLU A 52 4.89 -6.89 -2.82
C GLU A 52 6.15 -6.29 -3.45
N ALA A 53 6.19 -4.96 -3.63
CA ALA A 53 7.38 -4.20 -4.04
C ALA A 53 8.47 -4.17 -2.96
N GLY A 54 8.12 -4.44 -1.70
CA GLY A 54 9.00 -4.32 -0.55
C GLY A 54 9.05 -2.91 0.07
N HIS A 55 8.16 -2.01 -0.37
CA HIS A 55 7.99 -0.65 0.17
C HIS A 55 7.06 -0.64 1.38
N TYR A 56 7.46 -1.34 2.44
CA TYR A 56 6.61 -1.54 3.62
C TYR A 56 6.36 -0.26 4.44
N ASN A 57 7.31 0.69 4.43
CA ASN A 57 7.13 2.00 5.08
C ASN A 57 6.02 2.81 4.40
N ASP A 58 6.01 2.85 3.07
CA ASP A 58 4.98 3.58 2.31
C ASP A 58 3.62 2.87 2.42
N ALA A 59 3.63 1.54 2.45
CA ALA A 59 2.43 0.73 2.71
C ALA A 59 1.77 1.09 4.05
N GLU A 60 2.57 1.25 5.12
CA GLU A 60 2.05 1.62 6.43
C GLU A 60 1.34 2.97 6.40
N GLY A 61 1.94 3.97 5.73
CA GLY A 61 1.31 5.27 5.54
C GLY A 61 -0.03 5.17 4.82
N THR A 62 -0.05 4.43 3.70
CA THR A 62 -1.26 4.20 2.90
C THR A 62 -2.36 3.51 3.72
N PHE A 63 -2.04 2.42 4.42
CA PHE A 63 -3.03 1.69 5.23
C PHE A 63 -3.51 2.50 6.43
N THR A 64 -2.66 3.35 7.01
CA THR A 64 -3.06 4.28 8.08
C THR A 64 -4.09 5.28 7.58
N GLN A 65 -3.92 5.80 6.37
CA GLN A 65 -4.93 6.67 5.75
C GLN A 65 -6.25 5.92 5.51
N VAL A 66 -6.20 4.66 5.05
CA VAL A 66 -7.40 3.83 4.87
C VAL A 66 -8.11 3.59 6.19
N LEU A 67 -7.40 3.23 7.26
CA LEU A 67 -7.96 3.01 8.59
C LEU A 67 -8.55 4.29 9.20
N GLY A 68 -7.98 5.45 8.88
CA GLY A 68 -8.54 6.75 9.26
C GLY A 68 -9.86 7.07 8.57
N MET A 69 -10.10 6.54 7.38
CA MET A 69 -11.37 6.70 6.64
C MET A 69 -12.39 5.62 7.02
N ASP A 70 -11.95 4.36 7.05
CA ASP A 70 -12.75 3.20 7.42
C ASP A 70 -11.98 2.31 8.41
N PRO A 71 -12.27 2.45 9.72
CA PRO A 71 -11.57 1.70 10.76
C PRO A 71 -12.00 0.23 10.83
N ARG A 72 -12.95 -0.22 9.99
CA ARG A 72 -13.47 -1.59 9.97
C ARG A 72 -12.90 -2.43 8.82
N SER A 73 -12.00 -1.87 8.02
CA SER A 73 -11.42 -2.55 6.87
C SER A 73 -10.38 -3.59 7.28
N THR A 74 -10.76 -4.86 7.24
CA THR A 74 -9.90 -6.00 7.57
C THR A 74 -8.66 -6.09 6.66
N ASP A 75 -8.79 -5.81 5.36
CA ASP A 75 -7.66 -5.79 4.42
C ASP A 75 -6.58 -4.77 4.83
N ALA A 76 -6.97 -3.59 5.29
CA ALA A 76 -6.03 -2.55 5.69
C ALA A 76 -5.33 -2.91 7.01
N TYR A 77 -6.06 -3.50 7.95
CA TYR A 77 -5.49 -3.99 9.20
C TYR A 77 -4.49 -5.13 8.97
N VAL A 78 -4.80 -6.04 8.04
CA VAL A 78 -3.88 -7.12 7.64
C VAL A 78 -2.64 -6.55 6.95
N GLY A 79 -2.81 -5.59 6.03
CA GLY A 79 -1.71 -4.91 5.35
C GLY A 79 -0.77 -4.17 6.32
N LEU A 80 -1.34 -3.44 7.28
CA LEU A 80 -0.57 -2.77 8.34
C LEU A 80 0.19 -3.77 9.22
N LYS A 81 -0.42 -4.90 9.56
CA LYS A 81 0.21 -5.94 10.39
C LYS A 81 1.36 -6.66 9.67
N LEU A 82 1.30 -6.73 8.34
CA LEU A 82 2.36 -7.29 7.50
C LEU A 82 3.48 -6.27 7.24
N GLY A 83 3.14 -4.99 7.05
CA GLY A 83 4.11 -3.92 6.77
C GLY A 83 4.76 -3.31 8.01
N GLY A 84 4.14 -3.45 9.18
CA GLY A 84 4.50 -2.67 10.36
C GLY A 84 5.87 -3.00 10.98
N PRO A 85 6.54 -2.02 11.63
CA PRO A 85 7.87 -2.14 12.25
C PRO A 85 7.97 -3.29 13.26
N SER A 86 6.84 -3.74 13.82
CA SER A 86 6.80 -4.88 14.74
C SER A 86 7.10 -6.22 14.06
N ALA A 87 6.85 -6.37 12.76
CA ALA A 87 7.29 -7.53 11.97
C ALA A 87 8.81 -7.50 11.72
N TRP A 88 9.36 -6.31 11.47
CA TRP A 88 10.81 -6.08 11.28
C TRP A 88 11.59 -6.32 12.57
N ARG A 89 11.06 -5.87 13.72
CA ARG A 89 11.71 -6.00 15.04
C ARG A 89 12.05 -7.46 15.43
N ARG A 90 11.43 -8.46 14.79
CA ARG A 90 11.80 -9.89 14.96
C ARG A 90 12.86 -10.40 13.99
N ARG A 91 13.06 -9.78 12.82
CA ARG A 91 14.04 -10.22 11.80
C ARG A 91 15.32 -9.40 11.88
N THR A 92 15.21 -8.11 12.15
CA THR A 92 16.33 -7.24 12.50
C THR A 92 16.35 -7.12 14.00
N GLY A 93 17.00 -8.08 14.67
CA GLY A 93 17.58 -7.79 15.98
C GLY A 93 18.44 -6.54 15.80
N ASP A 94 18.10 -5.49 16.55
CA ASP A 94 18.85 -4.26 16.67
C ASP A 94 20.36 -4.54 16.88
N CYS A 95 21.11 -4.66 15.79
CA CYS A 95 22.57 -4.49 15.79
C CYS A 95 22.95 -3.01 15.63
N ALA A 96 21.99 -2.11 15.41
CA ALA A 96 22.25 -0.69 15.13
C ALA A 96 22.14 0.24 16.36
N ALA A 97 21.83 -0.27 17.55
CA ALA A 97 21.82 0.54 18.78
C ALA A 97 23.15 0.55 19.55
N ARG A 98 24.28 0.22 18.91
CA ARG A 98 25.61 0.24 19.54
C ARG A 98 26.64 1.01 18.72
N THR A 99 26.34 2.24 18.31
CA THR A 99 27.39 3.24 18.09
C THR A 99 26.84 4.67 18.16
N ARG A 100 26.89 5.29 19.34
CA ARG A 100 27.53 6.62 19.51
C ARG A 100 27.65 7.00 20.98
N LEU A 101 28.91 6.99 21.42
CA LEU A 101 29.57 7.72 22.53
C LEU A 101 28.97 7.64 23.93
#